data_AF-A0AAU8U5S2-F1
#
_entry.id   AF-A0AAU8U5S2-F1
#
_cell.length_a   1.000
_cell.length_b   1.000
_cell.length_c   1.000
_cell.angle_alpha   90.00
_cell.angle_beta   90.00
_cell.angle_gamma   90.00
#
_symmetry.space_group_name_H-M   'P 1'
#
loop_
_entity.id
_entity.type
_entity.pdbx_description
1 polymer ?
#
loop_
_entity_poly.entity_id
_entity_poly.type
_entity_poly.pdbx_seq_one_letter_code
_entity_poly.pdbx_strand_id
1 'polypeptide(L)' 'MSEEKNNQSFFTQDADQVFTSLNSSTEGLSDAEAASRLEKNGPNEIKEGERKSTLQKFLDQFKDLMIIILS' A
#
# COMPACT_ATOMS: atom_id res chain seq x y z
N MET A 1 -4.84 16.59 0.17
CA MET A 1 -4.45 16.71 1.60
C MET A 1 -3.54 15.52 1.88
N SER A 2 -2.27 15.69 1.55
CA SER A 2 -1.26 14.64 1.64
C SER A 2 -0.75 14.62 3.07
N GLU A 3 -0.87 13.47 3.74
CA GLU A 3 -0.41 13.27 5.11
C GLU A 3 1.09 13.57 5.20
N GLU A 4 1.44 14.66 5.86
CA GLU A 4 2.80 15.03 6.23
C GLU A 4 3.26 14.07 7.33
N LYS A 5 3.68 12.87 6.94
CA LYS A 5 4.26 11.88 7.86
C LYS A 5 5.58 12.44 8.37
N ASN A 6 5.52 13.05 9.56
CA ASN A 6 6.64 13.52 10.35
C ASN A 6 7.76 12.46 10.30
N ASN A 7 8.88 12.84 9.70
CA ASN A 7 10.05 12.00 9.45
C ASN A 7 10.85 11.77 10.75
N GLN A 8 10.18 11.33 11.82
CA GLN A 8 10.85 10.81 13.00
C GLN A 8 11.07 9.32 12.77
N SER A 9 12.35 8.98 12.70
CA SER A 9 12.80 7.60 12.59
C SER A 9 12.45 6.84 13.86
N PHE A 10 11.44 5.96 13.82
CA PHE A 10 11.07 5.13 14.97
C PHE A 10 12.25 4.30 15.52
N PHE A 11 13.24 4.00 14.67
CA PHE A 11 14.45 3.27 15.04
C PHE A 11 15.43 4.06 15.92
N THR A 12 15.26 5.38 16.06
CA THR A 12 16.11 6.22 16.95
C THR A 12 15.43 6.55 18.28
N GLN A 13 14.21 6.03 18.53
CA GLN A 13 13.42 6.32 19.72
C GLN A 13 13.52 5.18 20.74
N ASP A 14 13.33 5.52 22.01
CA ASP A 14 13.20 4.52 23.08
C ASP A 14 11.94 3.66 22.88
N ALA A 15 12.04 2.39 23.24
CA ALA A 15 10.95 1.42 23.07
C ALA A 15 9.65 1.91 23.71
N ASP A 16 9.71 2.51 24.91
CA ASP A 16 8.54 3.04 25.63
C ASP A 16 7.85 4.20 24.89
N GLN A 17 8.62 5.04 24.20
CA GLN A 17 8.09 6.14 23.39
C GLN A 17 7.40 5.60 22.13
N VAL A 18 7.98 4.57 21.51
CA VAL A 18 7.41 3.89 20.35
C VAL A 18 6.12 3.14 20.74
N PHE A 19 6.10 2.46 21.89
CA PHE A 19 4.91 1.80 22.41
C PHE A 19 3.78 2.77 22.70
N THR A 20 4.09 3.92 23.31
CA THR A 20 3.10 4.98 23.58
C THR A 20 2.56 5.60 22.28
N SER A 21 3.42 5.89 21.30
CA SER A 21 3.00 6.49 20.03
C SER A 21 2.18 5.54 19.16
N LEU A 22 2.52 4.25 19.14
CA LEU A 22 1.82 3.22 18.36
C LEU A 22 0.67 2.54 19.13
N ASN A 23 0.39 2.99 20.36
CA ASN A 23 -0.55 2.38 21.30
C ASN A 23 -0.42 0.85 21.29
N SER A 24 0.81 0.37 21.50
CA SER A 24 1.13 -1.05 21.49
C SER A 24 1.84 -1.40 22.79
N SER A 25 1.82 -2.67 23.16
CA SER A 25 2.54 -3.17 24.33
C SER A 25 3.63 -4.16 23.93
N THR A 26 4.48 -4.52 24.89
CA THR A 26 5.45 -5.62 24.78
C THR A 26 4.78 -6.97 24.54
N GLU A 27 3.55 -7.14 25.02
CA GLU A 27 2.74 -8.36 24.84
C GLU A 27 1.96 -8.35 23.52
N GLY A 28 2.08 -7.28 22.73
CA GLY A 28 1.42 -7.11 21.45
C GLY A 28 0.12 -6.29 21.52
N LEU A 29 -0.75 -6.52 20.55
CA LEU A 29 -2.07 -5.89 20.43
C LEU A 29 -3.16 -6.89 20.83
N SER A 30 -4.24 -6.39 21.41
CA SER A 30 -5.43 -7.20 21.63
C SER A 30 -6.11 -7.57 20.31
N ASP A 31 -6.81 -8.70 20.26
CA ASP A 31 -7.54 -9.14 19.05
C ASP A 31 -8.55 -8.09 18.56
N ALA A 32 -9.21 -7.40 19.49
CA ALA A 32 -10.18 -6.34 19.18
C ALA A 32 -9.50 -5.13 18.52
N GLU A 33 -8.32 -4.74 19.01
CA GLU A 33 -7.57 -3.62 18.45
C GLU A 33 -6.90 -3.98 17.11
N ALA A 34 -6.41 -5.21 16.98
CA ALA A 34 -5.91 -5.73 15.72
C ALA A 34 -7.01 -5.75 14.64
N ALA A 35 -8.22 -6.21 14.99
CA ALA A 35 -9.37 -6.21 14.09
C ALA A 35 -9.78 -4.78 13.68
N SER A 36 -9.86 -3.86 14.63
CA SER A 36 -10.16 -2.44 14.37
C SER A 36 -9.13 -1.79 13.44
N ARG A 37 -7.84 -2.07 13.66
CA ARG A 37 -6.75 -1.60 12.79
C ARG A 37 -6.82 -2.23 11.40
N LEU A 38 -7.21 -3.50 11.28
CA LEU A 38 -7.38 -4.18 10.00
C LEU A 38 -8.54 -3.59 9.19
N GLU A 39 -9.66 -3.28 9.85
CA GLU A 39 -10.81 -2.62 9.21
C GLU A 39 -10.46 -1.20 8.75
N LYS A 40 -9.72 -0.44 9.57
CA LYS A 40 -9.33 0.94 9.26
C LYS A 40 -8.25 1.05 8.19
N ASN A 41 -7.21 0.21 8.25
CA ASN A 41 -6.04 0.31 7.38
C ASN A 41 -6.11 -0.62 6.17
N GLY A 42 -6.99 -1.62 6.20
CA GLY A 42 -7.06 -2.67 5.20
C GLY A 42 -5.97 -3.73 5.38
N PRO A 43 -5.97 -4.76 4.52
CA PRO A 43 -4.94 -5.80 4.54
C PRO A 43 -3.58 -5.20 4.22
N ASN A 44 -2.53 -5.70 4.88
CA ASN A 44 -1.14 -5.32 4.64
C ASN A 44 -0.62 -5.96 3.35
N GLU A 45 -1.22 -5.57 2.22
CA GLU A 45 -0.91 -6.10 0.90
C GLU A 45 -0.60 -4.96 -0.06
N ILE A 46 0.44 -5.15 -0.86
CA ILE A 46 0.75 -4.25 -1.96
C ILE A 46 -0.26 -4.54 -3.06
N LYS A 47 -1.14 -3.57 -3.33
CA LYS A 47 -2.05 -3.66 -4.48
C LYS A 47 -1.21 -3.79 -5.75
N GLU A 48 -1.29 -4.94 -6.41
CA GLU A 48 -0.71 -5.09 -7.73
C GLU A 48 -1.38 -4.06 -8.65
N GLY A 49 -0.57 -3.14 -9.20
CA GLY A 49 -1.06 -2.10 -10.10
C GLY A 49 -1.82 -2.71 -11.28
N GLU A 50 -2.75 -1.95 -11.86
CA GLU A 50 -3.62 -2.44 -12.93
C GLU A 50 -2.82 -3.14 -14.02
N ARG A 51 -2.88 -4.47 -14.04
CA ARG A 51 -2.29 -5.24 -15.12
C ARG A 51 -3.11 -4.93 -16.35
N LYS A 52 -2.52 -4.27 -17.34
CA LYS A 52 -3.12 -4.16 -18.67
C LYS A 52 -3.53 -5.56 -19.11
N SER A 53 -4.83 -5.78 -19.25
CA SER A 53 -5.39 -7.06 -19.67
C SER A 53 -4.86 -7.44 -21.05
N THR A 54 -4.76 -8.73 -21.36
CA THR A 54 -4.37 -9.21 -22.70
C THR A 54 -5.26 -8.59 -23.79
N LEU A 55 -6.54 -8.37 -23.50
CA LEU A 55 -7.47 -7.69 -24.40
C LEU A 55 -7.14 -6.21 -24.59
N GLN A 56 -6.71 -5.53 -23.52
CA GLN A 56 -6.29 -4.13 -23.58
C GLN A 56 -4.99 -3.97 -24.38
N LYS A 57 -4.04 -4.91 -24.21
CA LYS A 57 -2.82 -4.96 -25.01
C LYS A 57 -3.11 -5.23 -26.49
N PHE A 58 -4.05 -6.14 -26.79
CA PHE A 58 -4.51 -6.42 -28.15
C PHE A 58 -5.12 -5.18 -28.81
N LEU A 59 -6.03 -4.48 -28.14
CA LEU A 59 -6.62 -3.24 -28.65
C LEU A 59 -5.61 -2.10 -28.80
N ASP A 60 -4.63 -1.99 -27.89
CA ASP A 60 -3.54 -1.00 -27.99
C ASP A 60 -2.67 -1.25 -29.24
N GLN A 61 -2.48 -2.51 -29.68
CA GLN A 61 -1.73 -2.82 -30.91
C GLN A 61 -2.46 -2.35 -32.19
N PHE A 62 -3.78 -2.41 -32.26
CA PHE A 62 -4.51 -1.88 -33.44
C PHE A 62 -4.51 -0.36 -33.53
N LYS A 63 -4.29 0.33 -32.40
CA LYS A 63 -4.18 1.80 -32.37
C LYS A 63 -2.81 2.28 -32.80
N ASP A 64 -1.83 1.39 -32.88
CA ASP A 64 -0.51 1.75 -33.34
C ASP A 64 -0.54 1.93 -34.86
N LEU A 65 -0.48 3.20 -35.29
CA LEU A 65 -0.46 3.60 -36.70
C LEU A 65 0.71 2.92 -37.45
N MET A 66 1.77 2.55 -36.73
CA MET A 66 2.94 1.86 -37.25
C MET A 66 2.64 0.41 -37.67
N ILE A 67 1.69 -0.28 -37.01
CA ILE A 67 1.23 -1.62 -37.39
C ILE A 67 0.34 -1.56 -38.64
N ILE A 68 -0.55 -0.56 -38.73
CA ILE A 68 -1.45 -0.37 -39.88
C ILE A 68 -0.69 -0.16 -41.19
N ILE A 69 0.48 0.48 -41.15
CA ILE A 69 1.29 0.72 -42.36
C ILE A 69 2.04 -0.54 -42.82
N LEU A 70 2.26 -1.51 -41.93
CA LEU A 70 3.06 -2.72 -42.19
C LEU A 70 2.21 -3.97 -42.48
N SER A 71 0.91 -3.94 -42.16
CA SER A 71 -0.05 -5.02 -42.44
C SER A 71 -0.53 -5.07 -43.88
#